data_AF-A0A0S7XVP9-F1
#
_entry.id   AF-A0A0S7XVP9-F1
#
_cell.length_a   1.000
_cell.length_b   1.000
_cell.length_c   1.000
_cell.angle_alpha   90.00
_cell.angle_beta   90.00
_cell.angle_gamma   90.00
#
_symmetry.space_group_name_H-M   'P 1'
#
loop_
_entity.id
_entity.type
_entity.pdbx_description
1 polymer ?
#
loop_
_entity_poly.entity_id
_entity_poly.type
_entity_poly.pdbx_seq_one_letter_code
_entity_poly.pdbx_strand_id
1 'polypeptide(L)'
;MYSSVKRGRIKEVERLIRKGVDIHSDYDLALVLSASFNHINILKLLLENGADVRTQDHLPLKLALEDGNFKLVELLVKHYV
;
A
#
# COMPACT_ATOMS: atom_id res chain seq x y z
N MET A 1 -6.70 7.76 -7.58
CA MET A 1 -5.99 6.70 -6.83
C MET A 1 -6.64 6.45 -5.47
N TYR A 2 -6.56 7.40 -4.54
CA TYR A 2 -6.85 7.19 -3.12
C TYR A 2 -8.28 6.73 -2.78
N SER A 3 -9.30 7.31 -3.41
CA SER A 3 -10.69 6.88 -3.17
C SER A 3 -10.94 5.42 -3.56
N SER A 4 -10.22 4.92 -4.56
CA SER A 4 -10.29 3.52 -4.98
C SER A 4 -9.52 2.61 -4.03
N VAL A 5 -8.37 3.05 -3.52
CA VAL A 5 -7.62 2.35 -2.47
C VAL A 5 -8.44 2.22 -1.20
N LYS A 6 -8.95 3.33 -0.64
CA LYS A 6 -9.75 3.32 0.61
C LYS A 6 -10.95 2.37 0.53
N ARG A 7 -11.59 2.29 -0.65
CA ARG A 7 -12.76 1.44 -0.90
C ARG A 7 -12.43 0.01 -1.32
N GLY A 8 -11.16 -0.41 -1.37
CA GLY A 8 -10.78 -1.78 -1.75
C GLY A 8 -11.00 -2.13 -3.24
N ARG A 9 -11.10 -1.13 -4.12
CA ARG A 9 -11.43 -1.33 -5.55
C ARG A 9 -10.20 -1.70 -6.39
N ILE A 10 -9.68 -2.92 -6.22
CA ILE A 10 -8.44 -3.39 -6.88
C ILE A 10 -8.41 -3.17 -8.40
N LYS A 11 -9.47 -3.54 -9.13
CA LYS A 11 -9.53 -3.38 -10.60
C LYS A 11 -9.38 -1.92 -11.04
N GLU A 12 -9.90 -1.00 -10.25
CA GLU A 12 -9.79 0.43 -10.52
C GLU A 12 -8.38 0.96 -10.18
N VAL A 13 -7.74 0.44 -9.12
CA VAL A 13 -6.33 0.74 -8.82
C VAL A 13 -5.43 0.25 -9.95
N GLU A 14 -5.58 -1.00 -10.40
CA GLU A 14 -4.83 -1.54 -11.55
C GLU A 14 -5.02 -0.71 -12.82
N ARG A 15 -6.26 -0.28 -13.11
CA ARG A 15 -6.57 0.56 -14.27
C ARG A 15 -5.89 1.92 -14.18
N LEU A 16 -5.78 2.49 -12.98
CA LEU A 16 -5.12 3.77 -12.75
C LEU A 16 -3.60 3.65 -12.90
N ILE A 17 -2.99 2.62 -12.33
CA ILE A 17 -1.55 2.33 -12.52
C ILE A 17 -1.23 2.15 -14.01
N ARG A 18 -2.04 1.36 -14.75
CA ARG A 18 -1.88 1.19 -16.21
C ARG A 18 -2.00 2.49 -17.01
N LYS A 19 -2.69 3.51 -16.49
CA LYS A 19 -2.78 4.83 -17.12
C LYS A 19 -1.60 5.75 -16.79
N GLY A 20 -0.59 5.26 -16.07
CA GLY A 20 0.58 6.03 -15.67
C GLY A 20 0.33 6.98 -14.51
N VAL A 21 -0.67 6.69 -13.66
CA VAL A 21 -0.78 7.41 -12.38
C VAL A 21 0.46 7.10 -11.55
N ASP A 22 1.15 8.15 -11.12
CA ASP A 22 2.31 8.05 -10.26
C ASP A 22 1.95 7.40 -8.92
N ILE A 23 2.68 6.34 -8.58
CA ILE A 23 2.48 5.55 -7.35
C ILE A 23 3.09 6.24 -6.14
N HIS A 24 4.13 7.04 -6.36
CA HIS A 24 4.90 7.73 -5.32
C HIS A 24 4.26 9.07 -4.88
N SER A 25 3.16 9.46 -5.54
CA SER A 25 2.42 10.67 -5.22
C SER A 25 2.01 10.70 -3.74
N ASP A 26 2.17 11.88 -3.13
CA ASP A 26 1.94 12.13 -1.69
C ASP A 26 2.74 11.19 -0.77
N TYR A 27 4.00 10.89 -1.12
CA TYR A 27 4.86 9.98 -0.35
C TYR A 27 4.21 8.59 -0.23
N ASP A 28 3.96 7.96 -1.37
CA ASP A 28 3.37 6.61 -1.45
C ASP A 28 2.10 6.48 -0.58
N LEU A 29 1.28 7.54 -0.49
CA LEU A 29 0.08 7.58 0.36
C LEU A 29 -0.88 6.44 0.04
N ALA A 30 -0.91 5.99 -1.23
CA ALA A 30 -1.68 4.82 -1.64
C ALA A 30 -1.29 3.56 -0.83
N LEU A 31 0.01 3.37 -0.54
CA LEU A 31 0.48 2.24 0.25
C LEU A 31 0.01 2.36 1.71
N VAL A 32 0.18 3.53 2.33
CA VAL A 32 -0.30 3.82 3.70
C VAL A 32 -1.79 3.56 3.84
N LEU A 33 -2.61 4.04 2.89
CA LEU A 33 -4.05 3.81 2.90
C LEU A 33 -4.39 2.33 2.74
N SER A 34 -3.69 1.59 1.88
CA SER A 34 -3.94 0.16 1.74
C SER A 34 -3.60 -0.62 3.01
N ALA A 35 -2.57 -0.22 3.76
CA ALA A 35 -2.25 -0.77 5.08
C ALA A 35 -3.32 -0.43 6.12
N SER A 36 -3.68 0.86 6.25
CA SER A 36 -4.67 1.35 7.21
C SER A 36 -6.06 0.69 7.07
N PHE A 37 -6.48 0.40 5.83
CA PHE A 37 -7.75 -0.27 5.55
C PHE A 37 -7.63 -1.79 5.38
N ASN A 38 -6.45 -2.37 5.65
CA ASN A 38 -6.16 -3.80 5.51
C ASN A 38 -6.47 -4.40 4.12
N HIS A 39 -6.32 -3.60 3.06
CA HIS A 39 -6.51 -4.03 1.67
C HIS A 39 -5.25 -4.72 1.13
N ILE A 40 -4.95 -5.91 1.65
CA ILE A 40 -3.72 -6.67 1.37
C ILE A 40 -3.45 -6.85 -0.13
N ASN A 41 -4.48 -7.09 -0.94
CA ASN A 41 -4.35 -7.24 -2.39
C ASN A 41 -3.91 -5.94 -3.09
N ILE A 42 -4.42 -4.80 -2.65
CA ILE A 42 -4.00 -3.48 -3.16
C ILE A 42 -2.58 -3.18 -2.69
N LEU A 43 -2.26 -3.49 -1.43
CA LEU A 43 -0.93 -3.29 -0.87
C LEU A 43 0.13 -4.08 -1.67
N LYS A 44 -0.13 -5.36 -1.96
CA LYS A 44 0.73 -6.18 -2.84
C LYS A 44 0.93 -5.54 -4.21
N LEU A 45 -0.16 -5.15 -4.85
CA LEU A 45 -0.11 -4.53 -6.17
C LEU A 45 0.78 -3.28 -6.16
N LEU A 46 0.66 -2.42 -5.13
CA LEU A 46 1.46 -1.21 -5.02
C LEU A 46 2.95 -1.54 -4.81
N LEU A 47 3.27 -2.50 -3.93
CA LEU A 47 4.65 -2.94 -3.70
C LEU A 47 5.28 -3.58 -4.95
N GLU A 48 4.52 -4.39 -5.70
CA GLU A 48 4.95 -4.97 -6.98
C GLU A 48 5.23 -3.92 -8.05
N ASN A 49 4.60 -2.74 -7.93
CA ASN A 49 4.85 -1.60 -8.80
C ASN A 49 5.78 -0.56 -8.18
N GLY A 50 6.57 -0.96 -7.17
CA GLY A 50 7.70 -0.18 -6.67
C GLY A 50 7.40 0.76 -5.51
N ALA A 51 6.19 0.76 -4.93
CA ALA A 51 5.87 1.64 -3.82
C ALA A 51 6.85 1.47 -2.64
N ASP A 52 7.30 2.58 -2.04
CA ASP A 52 8.29 2.55 -0.95
C ASP A 52 7.65 2.09 0.37
N VAL A 53 8.07 0.92 0.84
CA VAL A 53 7.62 0.33 2.11
C VAL A 53 8.02 1.16 3.34
N ARG A 54 9.06 2.00 3.22
CA ARG A 54 9.60 2.85 4.28
C ARG A 54 8.93 4.23 4.33
N THR A 55 7.95 4.47 3.46
CA THR A 55 7.30 5.76 3.35
C THR A 55 6.73 6.29 4.67
N GLN A 56 6.73 7.62 4.80
CA GLN A 56 6.18 8.35 5.95
C GLN A 56 6.72 7.83 7.29
N ASP A 57 8.03 7.61 7.37
CA ASP A 57 8.70 7.06 8.57
C ASP A 57 8.12 5.69 8.97
N HIS A 58 8.14 4.75 8.02
CA HIS A 58 7.68 3.37 8.21
C HIS A 58 6.21 3.25 8.65
N LEU A 59 5.37 4.24 8.32
CA LEU A 59 3.97 4.28 8.74
C LEU A 59 3.16 3.03 8.34
N PRO A 60 3.31 2.45 7.13
CA PRO A 60 2.61 1.20 6.80
C PRO A 60 2.92 0.06 7.79
N LEU A 61 4.17 -0.05 8.24
CA LEU A 61 4.60 -1.07 9.19
C LEU A 61 4.08 -0.77 10.61
N LYS A 62 4.14 0.49 11.04
CA LYS A 62 3.59 0.91 12.34
C LYS A 62 2.10 0.58 12.45
N LEU A 63 1.31 0.92 11.42
CA LEU A 63 -0.12 0.58 11.35
C LEU A 63 -0.37 -0.93 11.43
N ALA A 64 0.43 -1.73 10.72
CA ALA A 64 0.30 -3.19 10.74
C ALA A 64 0.58 -3.78 12.13
N LEU A 65 1.55 -3.21 12.86
CA LEU A 65 1.89 -3.61 14.23
C LEU A 65 0.80 -3.19 15.23
N GLU A 66 0.27 -1.97 15.09
CA GLU A 66 -0.84 -1.46 15.93
C GLU A 66 -2.12 -2.28 15.76
N ASP A 67 -2.44 -2.71 14.54
CA ASP A 67 -3.58 -3.58 14.23
C ASP A 67 -3.35 -5.05 14.65
N GLY A 68 -2.13 -5.44 15.01
CA GLY A 68 -1.76 -6.83 15.31
C GLY A 68 -1.84 -7.75 14.08
N ASN A 69 -1.75 -7.17 12.88
CA ASN A 69 -1.96 -7.88 11.63
C ASN A 69 -0.67 -8.52 11.13
N PHE A 70 -0.36 -9.69 11.67
CA PHE A 70 0.87 -10.43 11.38
C PHE A 70 1.08 -10.69 9.87
N LYS A 71 0.01 -10.93 9.12
CA LYS A 71 0.09 -11.14 7.67
C LYS A 71 0.56 -9.89 6.94
N LEU A 72 0.07 -8.72 7.34
CA LEU A 72 0.50 -7.45 6.78
C LEU A 72 1.95 -7.13 7.18
N VAL A 73 2.33 -7.40 8.43
CA VAL A 73 3.71 -7.25 8.91
C VAL A 73 4.68 -8.09 8.09
N GLU A 74 4.40 -9.39 7.93
CA GLU A 74 5.24 -10.31 7.15
C GLU A 74 5.44 -9.81 5.72
N LEU A 75 4.36 -9.33 5.11
CA LEU A 75 4.37 -8.85 3.74
C LEU A 75 5.19 -7.57 3.60
N LEU A 76 5.01 -6.60 4.49
CA LEU A 76 5.80 -5.38 4.49
C LEU A 76 7.28 -5.72 4.69
N VAL A 77 7.64 -6.49 5.72
CA VAL A 77 9.03 -6.90 6.03
C VAL A 77 9.70 -7.61 4.86
N LYS A 78 8.99 -8.45 4.11
CA LYS A 78 9.53 -9.12 2.91
C LYS A 78 10.00 -8.13 1.83
N HIS A 79 9.41 -6.94 1.78
CA HIS A 79 9.74 -5.89 0.81
C HIS A 79 10.71 -4.81 1.35
N TYR A 80 11.35 -5.02 2.52
CA TYR A 80 12.33 -4.09 3.11
C TYR A 80 13.73 -4.10 2.48
N VAL A 81 13.95 -4.79 1.36
CA VAL A 81 15.29 -5.05 0.78
C VAL A 81 15.87 -3.81 0.13
#